data_AF-A0A7W8CZG4-F1
#
_entry.id   AF-A0A7W8CZG4-F1
#
_cell.length_a   1.000
_cell.length_b   1.000
_cell.length_c   1.000
_cell.angle_alpha   90.00
_cell.angle_beta   90.00
_cell.angle_gamma   90.00
#
_symmetry.space_group_name_H-M   'P 1'
#
loop_
_entity.id
_entity.type
_entity.pdbx_description
1 polymer ?
#
loop_
_entity_poly.entity_id
_entity_poly.type
_entity_poly.pdbx_seq_one_letter_code
_entity_poly.pdbx_strand_id
1 'polypeptide(L)'
;MEEFPETVTADHTYVAKFVRNFDDPTHKITVNPYDDEYDGTAHNVTVNGTIDGDVVTYSTSEDKDSFKPADEFSFTDFTDGEQTVYVRVQNGSAEIVKPSYVNITKKTITVTTLDATKVFDGTPLTNANGANVEGIIEGETYDFKVTGSQTIAGESSNNYTLTFAEEGNEYTAKAMNYEIFEDLGTLTVTKQSINPEDPDDPSSYKNVTVNNPSDVTYDGNSHQWKPTVTSGNTTLTEGTDYTVTYSTTDFTNVTGTITVTIKGTGNYRGTVTRTYQINPRAITLTSAGGTKTYDGTALTNGTVTLTGELVDPSDITYRATGTQTEVGSSLNTIEVNYASDQMRNNYEVTLVTGTLTVNAAPVVPDDDDDDTPTTPTTPGGGEGTGTTPTTGGPVAAADDDADAEDEPEEEEVEDEETPLSDGEEDVDEGKTPLAKIDVWALINLIAAIITVLFGLILLLSKRHKNDDEEDEEERQARIERGEEKEQEQKRGWICKVLGVLVAIGSVVLFILTEDMSLPMAMTDEWTIWMIIIAVVELVLLLVGRHWKDVDDDEEEQAQA
;
A
#
# COMPACT_ATOMS: atom_id res chain seq x y z
N MET A 1 -21.99 88.01 -5.14
CA MET A 1 -21.77 89.08 -4.16
C MET A 1 -22.63 90.24 -4.62
N GLU A 2 -23.80 90.46 -4.03
CA GLU A 2 -24.45 91.77 -4.20
C GLU A 2 -23.52 92.77 -3.50
N GLU A 3 -23.04 93.77 -4.25
CA GLU A 3 -22.09 94.76 -3.76
C GLU A 3 -22.69 95.50 -2.56
N PHE A 4 -21.89 95.65 -1.50
CA PHE A 4 -22.21 96.61 -0.45
C PHE A 4 -22.41 97.98 -1.10
N PRO A 5 -23.52 98.70 -0.85
CA PRO A 5 -23.72 100.00 -1.45
C PRO A 5 -22.57 100.94 -1.03
N GLU A 6 -22.05 101.71 -1.98
CA GLU A 6 -20.94 102.65 -1.77
C GLU A 6 -21.25 103.73 -0.71
N THR A 7 -22.52 103.91 -0.35
CA THR A 7 -22.98 104.79 0.71
C THR A 7 -24.01 104.10 1.61
N VAL A 8 -23.69 104.01 2.91
CA VAL A 8 -24.56 103.53 3.98
C VAL A 8 -25.42 104.70 4.47
N THR A 9 -26.74 104.63 4.34
CA THR A 9 -27.66 105.67 4.86
C THR A 9 -28.26 105.24 6.20
N ALA A 10 -28.47 106.20 7.12
CA ALA A 10 -28.89 105.93 8.50
C ALA A 10 -30.34 105.43 8.67
N ASP A 11 -31.11 105.39 7.59
CA ASP A 11 -32.52 104.96 7.53
C ASP A 11 -32.69 103.49 7.11
N HIS A 12 -31.60 102.77 6.82
CA HIS A 12 -31.63 101.36 6.42
C HIS A 12 -30.89 100.47 7.42
N THR A 13 -31.49 99.33 7.77
CA THR A 13 -30.80 98.26 8.50
C THR A 13 -30.15 97.32 7.50
N TYR A 14 -28.82 97.29 7.50
CA TYR A 14 -28.04 96.35 6.68
C TYR A 14 -27.79 95.07 7.47
N VAL A 15 -28.12 93.93 6.89
CA VAL A 15 -27.81 92.62 7.46
C VAL A 15 -26.64 92.03 6.71
N ALA A 16 -25.48 91.93 7.36
CA ALA A 16 -24.34 91.21 6.80
C ALA A 16 -24.59 89.70 6.89
N LYS A 17 -24.48 89.00 5.76
CA LYS A 17 -24.42 87.54 5.72
C LYS A 17 -22.97 87.13 5.49
N PHE A 18 -22.36 86.53 6.50
CA PHE A 18 -21.05 85.90 6.35
C PHE A 18 -21.25 84.52 5.75
N VAL A 19 -20.46 84.20 4.73
CA VAL A 19 -20.45 82.89 4.06
C VAL A 19 -19.08 82.30 4.29
N ARG A 20 -19.03 81.00 4.59
CA ARG A 20 -17.78 80.28 4.75
C ARG A 20 -16.92 80.38 3.49
N ASN A 21 -15.65 80.75 3.66
CA ASN A 21 -14.65 80.74 2.59
C ASN A 21 -13.77 79.50 2.73
N PHE A 22 -14.00 78.48 1.89
CA PHE A 22 -13.20 77.25 1.90
C PHE A 22 -11.78 77.42 1.34
N ASP A 23 -11.49 78.57 0.70
CA ASP A 23 -10.15 78.91 0.21
C ASP A 23 -9.31 79.63 1.27
N ASP A 24 -9.84 79.87 2.48
CA ASP A 24 -9.08 80.47 3.57
C ASP A 24 -7.98 79.50 4.06
N PRO A 25 -6.69 79.86 3.94
CA PRO A 25 -5.59 78.98 4.34
C PRO A 25 -5.55 78.67 5.84
N THR A 26 -6.24 79.45 6.68
CA THR A 26 -6.27 79.26 8.14
C THR A 26 -7.29 78.21 8.58
N HIS A 27 -8.28 77.88 7.74
CA HIS A 27 -9.36 76.92 8.01
C HIS A 27 -9.57 75.95 6.82
N LYS A 28 -8.47 75.50 6.22
CA LYS A 28 -8.48 74.63 5.06
C LYS A 28 -8.99 73.23 5.43
N ILE A 29 -10.00 72.75 4.71
CA ILE A 29 -10.47 71.36 4.83
C ILE A 29 -9.44 70.40 4.27
N THR A 30 -9.07 69.39 5.06
CA THR A 30 -8.28 68.23 4.64
C THR A 30 -9.01 66.95 5.03
N VAL A 31 -8.98 65.96 4.15
CA VAL A 31 -9.61 64.65 4.37
C VAL A 31 -8.51 63.59 4.34
N ASN A 32 -8.17 63.06 5.51
CA ASN A 32 -7.16 62.02 5.63
C ASN A 32 -7.80 60.65 5.36
N PRO A 33 -7.15 59.79 4.57
CA PRO A 33 -7.67 58.45 4.31
C PRO A 33 -7.64 57.58 5.57
N TYR A 34 -8.37 56.49 5.53
CA TYR A 34 -8.25 55.38 6.48
C TYR A 34 -7.59 54.20 5.75
N ASP A 35 -6.54 53.64 6.33
CA ASP A 35 -5.74 52.56 5.72
C ASP A 35 -5.14 51.70 6.82
N ASP A 36 -5.80 50.60 7.14
CA ASP A 36 -5.43 49.71 8.25
C ASP A 36 -6.01 48.29 8.04
N GLU A 37 -5.56 47.35 8.87
CA GLU A 37 -6.08 45.98 8.89
C GLU A 37 -7.48 45.92 9.51
N TYR A 38 -8.29 44.95 9.11
CA TYR A 38 -9.58 44.64 9.71
C TYR A 38 -9.50 44.46 11.23
N ASP A 39 -10.26 45.27 11.97
CA ASP A 39 -10.29 45.27 13.44
C ASP A 39 -11.70 45.03 14.03
N GLY A 40 -12.71 44.79 13.19
CA GLY A 40 -14.10 44.56 13.59
C GLY A 40 -14.87 45.83 13.98
N THR A 41 -14.30 47.03 13.78
CA THR A 41 -14.95 48.30 14.11
C THR A 41 -15.28 49.13 12.87
N ALA A 42 -16.24 50.06 13.00
CA ALA A 42 -16.70 50.89 11.91
C ALA A 42 -15.79 52.12 11.72
N HIS A 43 -15.27 52.27 10.51
CA HIS A 43 -14.31 53.29 10.13
C HIS A 43 -14.81 54.19 9.01
N ASN A 44 -14.22 55.38 8.94
CA ASN A 44 -14.46 56.36 7.90
C ASN A 44 -13.24 57.28 7.77
N VAL A 45 -13.18 58.09 6.72
CA VAL A 45 -12.14 59.10 6.52
C VAL A 45 -12.20 60.20 7.59
N THR A 46 -11.04 60.75 7.95
CA THR A 46 -10.96 61.78 8.99
C THR A 46 -10.96 63.19 8.38
N VAL A 47 -11.93 64.02 8.77
CA VAL A 47 -12.09 65.39 8.27
C VAL A 47 -11.52 66.39 9.27
N ASN A 48 -10.54 67.19 8.84
CA ASN A 48 -9.90 68.23 9.66
C ASN A 48 -10.18 69.62 9.09
N GLY A 49 -10.07 70.65 9.95
CA GLY A 49 -10.27 72.05 9.57
C GLY A 49 -11.74 72.50 9.58
N THR A 50 -12.63 71.72 10.19
CA THR A 50 -14.03 72.11 10.39
C THR A 50 -14.15 73.22 11.45
N ILE A 51 -15.21 73.99 11.32
CA ILE A 51 -15.61 75.08 12.21
C ILE A 51 -17.07 74.87 12.66
N ASP A 52 -17.50 75.62 13.67
CA ASP A 52 -18.88 75.56 14.14
C ASP A 52 -19.90 75.90 13.02
N GLY A 53 -21.01 75.17 12.99
CA GLY A 53 -22.03 75.26 11.93
C GLY A 53 -21.74 74.46 10.66
N ASP A 54 -20.60 73.77 10.58
CA ASP A 54 -20.32 72.84 9.49
C ASP A 54 -21.12 71.55 9.61
N VAL A 55 -21.68 71.12 8.48
CA VAL A 55 -22.29 69.80 8.32
C VAL A 55 -21.39 68.97 7.40
N VAL A 56 -20.91 67.85 7.92
CA VAL A 56 -20.05 66.91 7.18
C VAL A 56 -20.88 65.69 6.79
N THR A 57 -20.89 65.38 5.50
CA THR A 57 -21.56 64.19 4.94
C THR A 57 -20.65 63.45 3.97
N TYR A 58 -20.94 62.17 3.74
CA TYR A 58 -20.07 61.22 3.04
C TYR A 58 -20.83 60.47 1.96
N SER A 59 -20.15 60.10 0.89
CA SER A 59 -20.68 59.23 -0.16
C SER A 59 -19.56 58.50 -0.90
N THR A 60 -19.89 57.37 -1.52
CA THR A 60 -19.03 56.70 -2.52
C THR A 60 -19.24 57.26 -3.94
N SER A 61 -20.12 58.25 -4.10
CA SER A 61 -20.43 58.92 -5.35
C SER A 61 -20.38 60.44 -5.19
N GLU A 62 -20.07 61.17 -6.26
CA GLU A 62 -20.14 62.63 -6.28
C GLU A 62 -21.58 63.17 -6.35
N ASP A 63 -22.58 62.30 -6.52
CA ASP A 63 -23.99 62.69 -6.61
C ASP A 63 -24.46 63.37 -5.32
N LYS A 64 -25.00 64.59 -5.44
CA LYS A 64 -25.38 65.43 -4.30
C LYS A 64 -26.43 64.80 -3.39
N ASP A 65 -27.30 63.97 -3.95
CA ASP A 65 -28.38 63.32 -3.22
C ASP A 65 -27.93 62.02 -2.50
N SER A 66 -26.68 61.57 -2.74
CA SER A 66 -26.13 60.34 -2.17
C SER A 66 -25.40 60.53 -0.83
N PHE A 67 -25.20 61.79 -0.41
CA PHE A 67 -24.42 62.12 0.79
C PHE A 67 -25.20 61.85 2.08
N LYS A 68 -24.58 61.08 2.98
CA LYS A 68 -25.14 60.65 4.28
C LYS A 68 -24.36 61.21 5.47
N PRO A 69 -25.00 61.38 6.64
CA PRO A 69 -24.28 61.74 7.86
C PRO A 69 -23.35 60.61 8.34
N ALA A 70 -22.42 60.94 9.25
CA ALA A 70 -21.36 60.02 9.69
C ALA A 70 -21.88 58.72 10.34
N ASP A 71 -22.99 58.80 11.07
CA ASP A 71 -23.65 57.66 11.73
C ASP A 71 -24.35 56.71 10.76
N GLU A 72 -24.53 57.12 9.50
CA GLU A 72 -25.15 56.31 8.43
C GLU A 72 -24.16 55.91 7.32
N PHE A 73 -22.88 56.27 7.46
CA PHE A 73 -21.84 55.98 6.46
C PHE A 73 -20.53 55.58 7.14
N SER A 74 -20.20 54.28 7.04
CA SER A 74 -18.95 53.71 7.53
C SER A 74 -18.63 52.42 6.78
N PHE A 75 -17.39 51.98 6.90
CA PHE A 75 -16.88 50.71 6.43
C PHE A 75 -16.42 49.90 7.64
N THR A 76 -16.76 48.62 7.68
CA THR A 76 -16.35 47.72 8.78
C THR A 76 -15.60 46.52 8.24
N ASP A 77 -16.05 45.97 7.12
CA ASP A 77 -15.48 44.78 6.50
C ASP A 77 -14.32 45.11 5.55
N PHE A 78 -13.57 44.08 5.17
CA PHE A 78 -12.53 44.13 4.13
C PHE A 78 -13.04 44.87 2.88
N THR A 79 -12.16 45.72 2.35
CA THR A 79 -12.39 46.40 1.07
C THR A 79 -11.48 45.84 0.00
N ASP A 80 -12.02 45.58 -1.18
CA ASP A 80 -11.22 45.15 -2.34
C ASP A 80 -10.45 46.35 -2.92
N GLY A 81 -9.29 46.63 -2.31
CA GLY A 81 -8.49 47.81 -2.56
C GLY A 81 -9.13 49.11 -2.04
N GLU A 82 -8.52 50.23 -2.42
CA GLU A 82 -8.94 51.57 -2.00
C GLU A 82 -10.37 51.91 -2.47
N GLN A 83 -11.27 52.11 -1.52
CA GLN A 83 -12.62 52.61 -1.79
C GLN A 83 -12.63 54.13 -1.70
N THR A 84 -12.94 54.81 -2.81
CA THR A 84 -13.01 56.27 -2.82
C THR A 84 -14.22 56.75 -2.01
N VAL A 85 -13.97 57.69 -1.09
CA VAL A 85 -14.98 58.38 -0.29
C VAL A 85 -14.93 59.87 -0.59
N TYR A 86 -16.07 60.41 -1.01
CA TYR A 86 -16.29 61.84 -1.17
C TYR A 86 -16.84 62.42 0.12
N VAL A 87 -16.19 63.45 0.63
CA VAL A 87 -16.62 64.21 1.80
C VAL A 87 -17.16 65.56 1.35
N ARG A 88 -18.41 65.84 1.68
CA ARG A 88 -19.03 67.14 1.51
C ARG A 88 -19.05 67.86 2.84
N VAL A 89 -18.48 69.07 2.87
CA VAL A 89 -18.59 69.98 4.02
C VAL A 89 -19.43 71.16 3.59
N GLN A 90 -20.57 71.37 4.26
CA GLN A 90 -21.53 72.43 3.95
C GLN A 90 -21.71 73.36 5.15
N ASN A 91 -21.72 74.67 4.90
CA ASN A 91 -22.05 75.69 5.89
C ASN A 91 -22.94 76.75 5.22
N GLY A 92 -24.24 76.71 5.50
CA GLY A 92 -25.24 77.53 4.80
C GLY A 92 -25.31 77.19 3.30
N SER A 93 -25.09 78.20 2.46
CA SER A 93 -25.08 78.06 0.99
C SER A 93 -23.70 77.73 0.40
N ALA A 94 -22.63 77.72 1.21
CA ALA A 94 -21.30 77.34 0.76
C ALA A 94 -21.06 75.85 1.02
N GLU A 95 -20.42 75.18 0.07
CA GLU A 95 -20.02 73.79 0.17
C GLU A 95 -18.67 73.54 -0.51
N ILE A 96 -17.95 72.53 -0.04
CA ILE A 96 -16.82 71.94 -0.75
C ILE A 96 -16.94 70.42 -0.71
N VAL A 97 -16.51 69.76 -1.79
CA VAL A 97 -16.38 68.30 -1.86
C VAL A 97 -14.91 67.96 -2.04
N LYS A 98 -14.42 66.99 -1.26
CA LYS A 98 -13.05 66.48 -1.33
C LYS A 98 -13.07 64.95 -1.35
N PRO A 99 -12.37 64.31 -2.31
CA PRO A 99 -12.18 62.86 -2.28
C PRO A 99 -11.07 62.47 -1.30
N SER A 100 -11.18 61.26 -0.77
CA SER A 100 -10.15 60.49 -0.08
C SER A 100 -10.49 59.01 -0.24
N TYR A 101 -9.88 58.12 0.54
CA TYR A 101 -10.19 56.69 0.46
C TYR A 101 -10.23 56.00 1.81
N VAL A 102 -10.91 54.85 1.83
CA VAL A 102 -10.87 53.86 2.90
C VAL A 102 -10.33 52.56 2.30
N ASN A 103 -9.29 52.01 2.92
CA ASN A 103 -8.73 50.71 2.61
C ASN A 103 -8.66 49.87 3.90
N ILE A 104 -9.40 48.76 3.94
CA ILE A 104 -9.41 47.80 5.05
C ILE A 104 -8.84 46.50 4.52
N THR A 105 -7.61 46.16 4.89
CA THR A 105 -6.97 44.90 4.47
C THR A 105 -7.47 43.73 5.33
N LYS A 106 -7.38 42.51 4.80
CA LYS A 106 -7.73 41.30 5.55
C LYS A 106 -6.83 41.13 6.76
N LYS A 107 -7.39 40.58 7.83
CA LYS A 107 -6.64 40.15 9.00
C LYS A 107 -6.14 38.72 8.83
N THR A 108 -4.86 38.47 9.10
CA THR A 108 -4.34 37.11 9.07
C THR A 108 -4.81 36.31 10.29
N ILE A 109 -5.29 35.09 10.06
CA ILE A 109 -5.50 34.08 11.10
C ILE A 109 -4.62 32.87 10.86
N THR A 110 -4.27 32.16 11.93
CA THR A 110 -3.48 30.93 11.85
C THR A 110 -4.28 29.78 12.42
N VAL A 111 -4.48 28.74 11.61
CA VAL A 111 -5.06 27.48 12.03
C VAL A 111 -3.93 26.49 12.28
N THR A 112 -3.83 26.02 13.52
CA THR A 112 -2.82 25.04 13.92
C THR A 112 -3.46 23.73 14.32
N THR A 113 -2.92 22.63 13.81
CA THR A 113 -3.21 21.27 14.31
C THR A 113 -1.90 20.57 14.64
N LEU A 114 -1.92 19.59 15.54
CA LEU A 114 -0.69 18.95 16.03
C LEU A 114 -0.48 17.56 15.44
N ASP A 115 0.79 17.16 15.41
CA ASP A 115 1.20 15.81 15.05
C ASP A 115 0.64 14.77 16.02
N ALA A 116 0.46 13.55 15.53
CA ALA A 116 0.29 12.39 16.40
C ALA A 116 0.85 11.13 15.75
N THR A 117 1.26 10.17 16.57
CA THR A 117 1.77 8.90 16.08
C THR A 117 1.24 7.73 16.89
N LYS A 118 0.91 6.63 16.22
CA LYS A 118 0.63 5.35 16.87
C LYS A 118 1.06 4.17 16.03
N VAL A 119 1.15 3.00 16.65
CA VAL A 119 1.31 1.71 15.95
C VAL A 119 -0.06 1.26 15.45
N PHE A 120 -0.10 0.64 14.27
CA PHE A 120 -1.33 0.08 13.69
C PHE A 120 -2.04 -0.84 14.69
N ASP A 121 -3.33 -0.59 14.92
CA ASP A 121 -4.21 -1.33 15.82
C ASP A 121 -5.61 -1.56 15.23
N GLY A 122 -5.78 -1.22 13.94
CA GLY A 122 -7.06 -1.31 13.21
C GLY A 122 -8.06 -0.20 13.53
N THR A 123 -7.74 0.75 14.42
CA THR A 123 -8.61 1.89 14.74
C THR A 123 -8.06 3.19 14.12
N PRO A 124 -8.90 4.20 13.84
CA PRO A 124 -8.41 5.50 13.37
C PRO A 124 -7.56 6.22 14.43
N LEU A 125 -6.44 6.81 14.02
CA LEU A 125 -5.72 7.85 14.73
C LEU A 125 -6.37 9.19 14.38
N THR A 126 -6.74 9.96 15.40
CA THR A 126 -7.20 11.35 15.27
C THR A 126 -6.50 12.18 16.36
N ASN A 127 -6.27 13.47 16.13
CA ASN A 127 -5.70 14.34 17.15
C ASN A 127 -6.31 15.73 17.14
N ALA A 128 -7.34 15.94 17.97
CA ALA A 128 -7.92 17.26 18.19
C ALA A 128 -7.23 18.05 19.31
N ASN A 129 -6.28 17.45 20.04
CA ASN A 129 -5.67 18.08 21.20
C ASN A 129 -4.75 19.22 20.77
N GLY A 130 -4.92 20.39 21.38
CA GLY A 130 -4.07 21.55 21.10
C GLY A 130 -4.32 22.22 19.75
N ALA A 131 -5.33 21.78 18.99
CA ALA A 131 -5.74 22.46 17.77
C ALA A 131 -6.37 23.82 18.11
N ASN A 132 -6.02 24.85 17.33
CA ASN A 132 -6.37 26.23 17.65
C ASN A 132 -6.56 27.08 16.38
N VAL A 133 -7.32 28.18 16.51
CA VAL A 133 -7.44 29.24 15.52
C VAL A 133 -7.06 30.56 16.21
N GLU A 134 -5.93 31.14 15.80
CA GLU A 134 -5.39 32.39 16.35
C GLU A 134 -5.66 33.56 15.40
N GLY A 135 -5.86 34.76 15.95
CA GLY A 135 -5.99 36.01 15.17
C GLY A 135 -7.41 36.48 14.89
N ILE A 136 -8.45 35.68 15.19
CA ILE A 136 -9.85 36.12 15.10
C ILE A 136 -10.11 37.29 16.06
N ILE A 137 -10.89 38.28 15.61
CA ILE A 137 -11.26 39.45 16.43
C ILE A 137 -12.07 39.01 17.66
N GLU A 138 -11.74 39.61 18.81
CA GLU A 138 -12.40 39.30 20.08
C GLU A 138 -13.91 39.59 19.99
N GLY A 139 -14.73 38.59 20.34
CA GLY A 139 -16.18 38.68 20.31
C GLY A 139 -16.82 38.14 19.03
N GLU A 140 -16.05 37.92 17.97
CA GLU A 140 -16.54 37.22 16.80
C GLU A 140 -16.60 35.70 17.01
N THR A 141 -17.58 35.07 16.37
CA THR A 141 -17.91 33.66 16.53
C THR A 141 -17.76 32.92 15.20
N TYR A 142 -17.30 31.68 15.29
CA TYR A 142 -17.06 30.73 14.20
C TYR A 142 -17.16 29.30 14.75
N ASP A 143 -17.23 28.30 13.88
CA ASP A 143 -17.10 26.88 14.28
C ASP A 143 -15.82 26.28 13.74
N PHE A 144 -15.15 25.51 14.58
CA PHE A 144 -13.88 24.86 14.27
C PHE A 144 -13.89 23.41 14.75
N LYS A 145 -13.51 22.50 13.85
CA LYS A 145 -13.45 21.08 14.14
C LYS A 145 -12.28 20.43 13.42
N VAL A 146 -11.48 19.67 14.15
CA VAL A 146 -10.46 18.81 13.56
C VAL A 146 -11.12 17.59 12.92
N THR A 147 -10.73 17.30 11.68
CA THR A 147 -11.28 16.22 10.84
C THR A 147 -10.21 15.24 10.35
N GLY A 148 -8.94 15.51 10.62
CA GLY A 148 -7.81 14.64 10.31
C GLY A 148 -7.98 13.24 10.88
N SER A 149 -7.66 12.23 10.05
CA SER A 149 -7.70 10.83 10.44
C SER A 149 -6.69 10.00 9.64
N GLN A 150 -6.07 9.01 10.29
CA GLN A 150 -5.26 7.98 9.63
C GLN A 150 -5.49 6.62 10.29
N THR A 151 -5.73 5.57 9.50
CA THR A 151 -5.98 4.21 10.03
C THR A 151 -4.93 3.20 9.57
N ILE A 152 -4.58 3.25 8.30
CA ILE A 152 -3.61 2.35 7.67
C ILE A 152 -2.21 2.93 7.90
N ALA A 153 -1.20 2.06 7.96
CA ALA A 153 0.18 2.48 8.14
C ALA A 153 0.61 3.46 7.03
N GLY A 154 1.18 4.59 7.43
CA GLY A 154 1.52 5.72 6.58
C GLY A 154 1.24 7.06 7.27
N GLU A 155 1.18 8.12 6.49
CA GLU A 155 1.06 9.51 6.97
C GLU A 155 -0.12 10.22 6.29
N SER A 156 -0.80 11.09 7.03
CA SER A 156 -1.81 12.01 6.50
C SER A 156 -1.77 13.34 7.25
N SER A 157 -2.26 14.42 6.63
CA SER A 157 -2.39 15.71 7.32
C SER A 157 -3.52 15.67 8.35
N ASN A 158 -3.30 16.30 9.50
CA ASN A 158 -4.30 16.49 10.55
C ASN A 158 -5.24 17.65 10.18
N ASN A 159 -6.17 17.37 9.26
CA ASN A 159 -7.03 18.38 8.64
C ASN A 159 -8.13 18.93 9.58
N TYR A 160 -8.84 19.97 9.15
CA TYR A 160 -9.90 20.64 9.91
C TYR A 160 -11.07 21.11 9.02
N THR A 161 -12.13 21.59 9.66
CA THR A 161 -13.19 22.41 9.07
C THR A 161 -13.32 23.69 9.87
N LEU A 162 -13.40 24.83 9.18
CA LEU A 162 -13.64 26.14 9.76
C LEU A 162 -14.85 26.76 9.07
N THR A 163 -15.87 27.09 9.83
CA THR A 163 -17.13 27.65 9.33
C THR A 163 -17.34 29.06 9.84
N PHE A 164 -17.43 30.00 8.90
CA PHE A 164 -17.67 31.42 9.13
C PHE A 164 -19.17 31.75 9.02
N ALA A 165 -19.51 33.01 9.27
CA ALA A 165 -20.83 33.59 9.11
C ALA A 165 -21.34 33.43 7.67
N GLU A 166 -22.52 32.83 7.53
CA GLU A 166 -23.25 32.68 6.27
C GLU A 166 -24.76 32.77 6.54
N GLU A 167 -25.56 32.98 5.49
CA GLU A 167 -27.01 33.06 5.63
C GLU A 167 -27.58 31.78 6.27
N GLY A 168 -28.23 31.92 7.42
CA GLY A 168 -28.85 30.82 8.14
C GLY A 168 -28.02 30.19 9.26
N ASN A 169 -26.80 30.67 9.53
CA ASN A 169 -26.03 30.29 10.73
C ASN A 169 -25.90 31.44 11.75
N GLU A 170 -25.44 31.11 12.96
CA GLU A 170 -25.33 32.07 14.09
C GLU A 170 -23.92 32.67 14.24
N TYR A 171 -23.01 32.38 13.30
CA TYR A 171 -21.64 32.86 13.36
C TYR A 171 -21.57 34.32 12.90
N THR A 172 -20.59 35.05 13.44
CA THR A 172 -20.45 36.50 13.21
C THR A 172 -19.18 36.86 12.44
N ALA A 173 -18.11 36.07 12.57
CA ALA A 173 -16.88 36.25 11.80
C ALA A 173 -17.16 35.99 10.31
N LYS A 174 -16.81 36.93 9.43
CA LYS A 174 -17.00 36.77 7.98
C LYS A 174 -15.71 36.34 7.30
N ALA A 175 -15.75 35.28 6.49
CA ALA A 175 -14.57 34.75 5.80
C ALA A 175 -13.82 35.80 4.95
N MET A 176 -14.55 36.76 4.35
CA MET A 176 -13.95 37.80 3.52
C MET A 176 -13.00 38.75 4.27
N ASN A 177 -13.16 38.87 5.59
CA ASN A 177 -12.35 39.75 6.44
C ASN A 177 -11.01 39.11 6.82
N TYR A 178 -10.83 37.83 6.54
CA TYR A 178 -9.70 37.05 7.02
C TYR A 178 -8.90 36.41 5.88
N GLU A 179 -7.59 36.34 6.08
CA GLU A 179 -6.68 35.53 5.29
C GLU A 179 -6.18 34.37 6.16
N ILE A 180 -6.33 33.14 5.68
CA ILE A 180 -6.05 31.93 6.47
C ILE A 180 -4.65 31.45 6.17
N PHE A 181 -3.85 31.29 7.23
CA PHE A 181 -2.57 30.58 7.21
C PHE A 181 -2.70 29.25 7.95
N GLU A 182 -2.11 28.19 7.41
CA GLU A 182 -2.26 26.83 7.92
C GLU A 182 -0.92 26.28 8.41
N ASP A 183 -0.90 25.82 9.66
CA ASP A 183 0.21 25.09 10.28
C ASP A 183 -0.31 23.72 10.75
N LEU A 184 -0.49 22.81 9.79
CA LEU A 184 -1.15 21.53 10.02
C LEU A 184 -0.15 20.43 10.37
N GLY A 185 -0.38 19.78 11.50
CA GLY A 185 0.37 18.61 11.91
C GLY A 185 0.10 17.38 11.03
N THR A 186 0.88 16.33 11.27
CA THR A 186 0.87 15.05 10.56
C THR A 186 0.44 13.92 11.49
N LEU A 187 -0.47 13.08 11.00
CA LEU A 187 -0.89 11.84 11.64
C LEU A 187 -0.12 10.67 11.05
N THR A 188 0.71 10.01 11.86
CA THR A 188 1.55 8.89 11.43
C THR A 188 1.07 7.59 12.09
N VAL A 189 0.71 6.60 11.28
CA VAL A 189 0.48 5.23 11.75
C VAL A 189 1.66 4.36 11.31
N THR A 190 2.39 3.77 12.27
CA THR A 190 3.51 2.87 11.97
C THR A 190 3.04 1.43 11.85
N LYS A 191 3.76 0.63 11.07
CA LYS A 191 3.43 -0.80 10.88
C LYS A 191 3.61 -1.58 12.19
N GLN A 192 2.68 -2.48 12.47
CA GLN A 192 2.74 -3.38 13.62
C GLN A 192 3.65 -4.57 13.32
N SER A 193 4.61 -4.89 14.19
CA SER A 193 5.41 -6.09 13.99
C SER A 193 4.67 -7.37 14.37
N ILE A 194 4.89 -8.43 13.57
CA ILE A 194 4.46 -9.79 13.88
C ILE A 194 5.46 -10.54 14.78
N ASN A 195 6.68 -10.00 14.96
CA ASN A 195 7.75 -10.60 15.74
C ASN A 195 8.02 -9.76 17.01
N PRO A 196 7.93 -10.32 18.23
CA PRO A 196 8.27 -9.59 19.46
C PRO A 196 9.75 -9.19 19.54
N GLU A 197 10.62 -9.87 18.79
CA GLU A 197 12.06 -9.62 18.72
C GLU A 197 12.47 -9.00 17.37
N ASP A 198 11.54 -8.28 16.73
CA ASP A 198 11.83 -7.59 15.47
C ASP A 198 13.02 -6.63 15.63
N PRO A 199 14.11 -6.81 14.86
CA PRO A 199 15.34 -6.05 15.05
C PRO A 199 15.19 -4.57 14.70
N ASP A 200 14.25 -4.20 13.84
CA ASP A 200 14.10 -2.83 13.35
C ASP A 200 13.37 -1.93 14.36
N ASP A 201 12.40 -2.49 15.08
CA ASP A 201 11.59 -1.78 16.09
C ASP A 201 10.68 -2.78 16.84
N PRO A 202 11.18 -3.38 17.93
CA PRO A 202 10.42 -4.36 18.71
C PRO A 202 9.24 -3.73 19.47
N SER A 203 9.22 -2.39 19.63
CA SER A 203 8.16 -1.69 20.38
C SER A 203 6.82 -1.64 19.65
N SER A 204 6.85 -1.83 18.31
CA SER A 204 5.67 -1.99 17.47
C SER A 204 4.93 -3.31 17.63
N TYR A 205 5.52 -4.31 18.31
CA TYR A 205 4.83 -5.57 18.54
C TYR A 205 3.63 -5.38 19.48
N LYS A 206 2.44 -5.81 19.06
CA LYS A 206 1.20 -5.76 19.86
C LYS A 206 0.49 -7.12 19.89
N ASN A 207 1.13 -8.12 20.50
CA ASN A 207 0.54 -9.45 20.74
C ASN A 207 0.05 -10.18 19.46
N VAL A 208 0.84 -10.11 18.38
CA VAL A 208 0.61 -10.99 17.22
C VAL A 208 1.00 -12.41 17.59
N THR A 209 0.17 -13.39 17.21
CA THR A 209 0.45 -14.82 17.43
C THR A 209 0.50 -15.57 16.11
N VAL A 210 1.44 -16.51 16.02
CA VAL A 210 1.58 -17.47 14.92
C VAL A 210 1.54 -18.86 15.54
N ASN A 211 0.61 -19.71 15.10
CA ASN A 211 0.54 -21.08 15.61
C ASN A 211 1.81 -21.88 15.25
N ASN A 212 1.99 -23.03 15.89
CA ASN A 212 3.09 -23.93 15.60
C ASN A 212 2.62 -25.07 14.70
N PRO A 213 3.47 -25.55 13.77
CA PRO A 213 3.27 -26.82 13.10
C PRO A 213 3.53 -27.99 14.06
N SER A 214 3.33 -29.21 13.58
CA SER A 214 3.75 -30.44 14.27
C SER A 214 4.40 -31.37 13.27
N ASP A 215 5.35 -32.17 13.76
CA ASP A 215 5.97 -33.20 12.95
C ASP A 215 4.97 -34.31 12.63
N VAL A 216 5.15 -34.95 11.48
CA VAL A 216 4.29 -36.01 10.97
C VAL A 216 5.13 -37.21 10.58
N THR A 217 4.52 -38.38 10.46
CA THR A 217 5.18 -39.58 9.94
C THR A 217 4.84 -39.74 8.47
N TYR A 218 5.80 -40.16 7.66
CA TYR A 218 5.59 -40.47 6.25
C TYR A 218 4.39 -41.41 6.05
N ASP A 219 3.45 -40.96 5.23
CA ASP A 219 2.21 -41.67 4.90
C ASP A 219 1.84 -41.59 3.40
N GLY A 220 2.70 -40.98 2.58
CA GLY A 220 2.46 -40.76 1.15
C GLY A 220 1.56 -39.57 0.81
N ASN A 221 1.03 -38.83 1.80
CA ASN A 221 0.24 -37.63 1.58
C ASN A 221 1.08 -36.35 1.72
N SER A 222 0.58 -35.25 1.15
CA SER A 222 1.19 -33.93 1.33
C SER A 222 0.85 -33.35 2.69
N HIS A 223 1.87 -32.87 3.41
CA HIS A 223 1.80 -32.26 4.74
C HIS A 223 2.27 -30.82 4.73
N GLN A 224 1.86 -30.04 3.72
CA GLN A 224 2.16 -28.61 3.71
C GLN A 224 1.40 -27.90 4.84
N TRP A 225 2.13 -27.43 5.86
CA TRP A 225 1.53 -26.69 6.96
C TRP A 225 1.14 -25.27 6.54
N LYS A 226 -0.09 -24.84 6.84
CA LYS A 226 -0.57 -23.47 6.62
C LYS A 226 -0.63 -22.72 7.94
N PRO A 227 0.18 -21.67 8.15
CA PRO A 227 0.15 -20.89 9.37
C PRO A 227 -1.18 -20.13 9.51
N THR A 228 -1.63 -19.99 10.75
CA THR A 228 -2.68 -19.08 11.17
C THR A 228 -2.03 -17.99 12.00
N VAL A 229 -2.17 -16.75 11.54
CA VAL A 229 -1.63 -15.55 12.20
C VAL A 229 -2.79 -14.72 12.73
N THR A 230 -2.71 -14.28 13.99
CA THR A 230 -3.73 -13.42 14.60
C THR A 230 -3.11 -12.21 15.28
N SER A 231 -3.78 -11.05 15.20
CA SER A 231 -3.49 -9.85 15.98
C SER A 231 -4.65 -9.63 16.95
N GLY A 232 -4.46 -9.96 18.23
CA GLY A 232 -5.55 -10.01 19.19
C GLY A 232 -6.65 -11.00 18.76
N ASN A 233 -7.86 -10.50 18.49
CA ASN A 233 -9.01 -11.31 18.06
C ASN A 233 -9.17 -11.38 16.53
N THR A 234 -8.32 -10.68 15.77
CA THR A 234 -8.41 -10.60 14.31
C THR A 234 -7.48 -11.63 13.68
N THR A 235 -8.03 -12.51 12.84
CA THR A 235 -7.23 -13.39 11.98
C THR A 235 -6.73 -12.60 10.77
N LEU A 236 -5.42 -12.67 10.54
CA LEU A 236 -4.76 -11.97 9.44
C LEU A 236 -4.87 -12.77 8.14
N THR A 237 -4.82 -12.08 7.00
CA THR A 237 -4.98 -12.66 5.67
C THR A 237 -3.65 -12.81 4.94
N GLU A 238 -3.31 -14.03 4.54
CA GLU A 238 -2.15 -14.32 3.68
C GLU A 238 -2.28 -13.58 2.34
N GLY A 239 -1.19 -12.99 1.85
CA GLY A 239 -1.12 -12.15 0.65
C GLY A 239 -1.46 -10.69 0.88
N THR A 240 -2.11 -10.33 2.00
CA THR A 240 -2.43 -8.94 2.37
C THR A 240 -1.61 -8.49 3.58
N ASP A 241 -1.78 -9.19 4.69
CA ASP A 241 -1.17 -8.86 5.99
C ASP A 241 0.17 -9.55 6.22
N TYR A 242 0.39 -10.69 5.55
CA TYR A 242 1.66 -11.41 5.56
C TYR A 242 1.82 -12.28 4.32
N THR A 243 3.03 -12.73 4.05
CA THR A 243 3.34 -13.77 3.05
C THR A 243 4.01 -14.97 3.73
N VAL A 244 3.90 -16.14 3.10
CA VAL A 244 4.50 -17.39 3.58
C VAL A 244 5.42 -17.97 2.52
N THR A 245 6.60 -18.40 2.93
CA THR A 245 7.57 -19.11 2.07
C THR A 245 8.06 -20.37 2.78
N TYR A 246 8.44 -21.37 1.99
CA TYR A 246 8.86 -22.69 2.47
C TYR A 246 10.25 -23.00 1.93
N SER A 247 11.06 -23.73 2.71
CA SER A 247 12.41 -24.16 2.29
C SER A 247 12.41 -25.27 1.24
N THR A 248 11.26 -25.86 0.93
CA THR A 248 11.10 -26.95 -0.03
C THR A 248 9.75 -26.87 -0.74
N THR A 249 9.61 -27.59 -1.85
CA THR A 249 8.34 -27.83 -2.55
C THR A 249 7.84 -29.27 -2.38
N ASP A 250 8.66 -30.17 -1.83
CA ASP A 250 8.25 -31.54 -1.49
C ASP A 250 7.76 -31.59 -0.04
N PHE A 251 6.45 -31.73 0.10
CA PHE A 251 5.77 -31.86 1.39
C PHE A 251 5.23 -33.27 1.63
N THR A 252 5.64 -34.25 0.82
CA THR A 252 5.17 -35.63 0.94
C THR A 252 6.26 -36.54 1.48
N ASN A 253 7.52 -36.29 1.11
CA ASN A 253 8.63 -37.16 1.45
C ASN A 253 9.53 -36.61 2.56
N VAL A 254 10.31 -37.50 3.17
CA VAL A 254 11.34 -37.16 4.15
C VAL A 254 12.48 -36.43 3.45
N THR A 255 12.58 -35.12 3.68
CA THR A 255 13.61 -34.23 3.09
C THR A 255 14.46 -33.52 4.14
N GLY A 256 14.22 -33.80 5.43
CA GLY A 256 14.83 -33.10 6.57
C GLY A 256 13.88 -32.08 7.18
N THR A 257 14.43 -31.08 7.85
CA THR A 257 13.65 -30.01 8.49
C THR A 257 13.11 -29.05 7.44
N ILE A 258 11.78 -28.89 7.43
CA ILE A 258 11.07 -27.91 6.62
C ILE A 258 10.98 -26.61 7.43
N THR A 259 11.58 -25.55 6.89
CA THR A 259 11.49 -24.20 7.48
C THR A 259 10.42 -23.40 6.76
N VAL A 260 9.53 -22.78 7.55
CA VAL A 260 8.45 -21.93 7.08
C VAL A 260 8.69 -20.51 7.58
N THR A 261 8.79 -19.57 6.66
CA THR A 261 9.06 -18.16 6.93
C THR A 261 7.81 -17.35 6.66
N ILE A 262 7.29 -16.71 7.71
CA ILE A 262 6.12 -15.83 7.68
C ILE A 262 6.64 -14.39 7.77
N LYS A 263 6.33 -13.55 6.78
CA LYS A 263 6.79 -12.15 6.73
C LYS A 263 5.59 -11.20 6.70
N GLY A 264 5.52 -10.25 7.63
CA GLY A 264 4.47 -9.24 7.66
C GLY A 264 4.51 -8.31 6.44
N THR A 265 3.34 -7.94 5.93
CA THR A 265 3.14 -7.04 4.79
C THR A 265 2.00 -6.05 5.04
N GLY A 266 1.86 -5.04 4.18
CA GLY A 266 0.82 -4.01 4.34
C GLY A 266 0.99 -3.24 5.65
N ASN A 267 0.00 -3.36 6.53
CA ASN A 267 -0.01 -2.75 7.87
C ASN A 267 0.91 -3.45 8.88
N TYR A 268 1.47 -4.60 8.51
CA TYR A 268 2.34 -5.40 9.34
C TYR A 268 3.76 -5.46 8.78
N ARG A 269 4.70 -5.82 9.66
CA ARG A 269 6.12 -6.01 9.33
C ARG A 269 6.74 -7.08 10.22
N GLY A 270 8.04 -7.32 10.08
CA GLY A 270 8.78 -8.33 10.81
C GLY A 270 8.65 -9.72 10.20
N THR A 271 9.43 -10.66 10.71
CA THR A 271 9.52 -12.03 10.21
C THR A 271 9.49 -13.01 11.37
N VAL A 272 8.72 -14.08 11.24
CA VAL A 272 8.67 -15.22 12.16
C VAL A 272 8.98 -16.49 11.38
N THR A 273 9.83 -17.36 11.93
CA THR A 273 10.13 -18.66 11.36
C THR A 273 9.59 -19.78 12.24
N ARG A 274 9.11 -20.85 11.61
CA ARG A 274 8.70 -22.10 12.26
C ARG A 274 9.28 -23.28 11.50
N THR A 275 9.44 -24.40 12.17
CA THR A 275 10.01 -25.61 11.58
C THR A 275 9.16 -26.82 11.92
N TYR A 276 9.11 -27.78 11.00
CA TYR A 276 8.58 -29.12 11.23
C TYR A 276 9.27 -30.12 10.29
N GLN A 277 9.04 -31.40 10.48
CA GLN A 277 9.59 -32.44 9.63
C GLN A 277 8.60 -33.58 9.37
N ILE A 278 8.85 -34.27 8.25
CA ILE A 278 8.25 -35.57 7.94
C ILE A 278 9.26 -36.61 8.39
N ASN A 279 8.89 -37.42 9.38
CA ASN A 279 9.72 -38.48 9.93
C ASN A 279 9.59 -39.75 9.09
N PRO A 280 10.67 -40.55 8.94
CA PRO A 280 10.58 -41.86 8.32
C PRO A 280 9.53 -42.74 8.99
N ARG A 281 8.85 -43.56 8.20
CA ARG A 281 7.94 -44.58 8.72
C ARG A 281 8.73 -45.80 9.17
N ALA A 282 8.62 -46.15 10.45
CA ALA A 282 9.28 -47.33 10.99
C ALA A 282 8.60 -48.64 10.55
N ILE A 283 9.39 -49.59 10.05
CA ILE A 283 8.97 -50.97 9.76
C ILE A 283 10.02 -51.97 10.25
N THR A 284 9.61 -53.22 10.47
CA THR A 284 10.52 -54.31 10.84
C THR A 284 10.37 -55.51 9.91
N LEU A 285 11.48 -55.99 9.36
CA LEU A 285 11.54 -57.22 8.58
C LEU A 285 12.21 -58.32 9.40
N THR A 286 11.52 -59.43 9.61
CA THR A 286 12.02 -60.56 10.40
C THR A 286 12.15 -61.81 9.54
N SER A 287 13.36 -62.36 9.37
CA SER A 287 13.55 -63.63 8.67
C SER A 287 13.33 -64.80 9.61
N ALA A 288 12.67 -65.85 9.13
CA ALA A 288 12.48 -67.04 9.91
C ALA A 288 13.79 -67.84 10.07
N GLY A 289 13.97 -68.46 11.23
CA GLY A 289 15.03 -69.46 11.44
C GLY A 289 14.67 -70.81 10.84
N GLY A 290 15.57 -71.77 10.96
CA GLY A 290 15.35 -73.13 10.48
C GLY A 290 16.34 -74.11 11.09
N THR A 291 15.96 -75.39 11.14
CA THR A 291 16.88 -76.44 11.60
C THR A 291 16.72 -77.70 10.74
N LYS A 292 17.83 -78.38 10.46
CA LYS A 292 17.82 -79.72 9.86
C LYS A 292 19.02 -80.57 10.32
N THR A 293 19.02 -81.86 10.00
CA THR A 293 20.21 -82.72 10.13
C THR A 293 21.07 -82.65 8.87
N TYR A 294 22.38 -82.83 9.01
CA TYR A 294 23.31 -82.78 7.89
C TYR A 294 23.01 -83.87 6.86
N ASP A 295 22.76 -83.45 5.62
CA ASP A 295 22.42 -84.28 4.47
C ASP A 295 23.24 -83.92 3.21
N GLY A 296 24.24 -83.04 3.36
CA GLY A 296 25.07 -82.53 2.26
C GLY A 296 24.43 -81.44 1.39
N THR A 297 23.20 -81.00 1.68
CA THR A 297 22.51 -79.92 0.94
C THR A 297 22.39 -78.65 1.79
N ALA A 298 22.21 -77.50 1.15
CA ALA A 298 22.02 -76.23 1.85
C ALA A 298 20.66 -76.17 2.58
N LEU A 299 20.64 -75.70 3.82
CA LEU A 299 19.44 -75.23 4.52
C LEU A 299 19.20 -73.77 4.15
N THR A 300 18.01 -73.47 3.63
CA THR A 300 17.52 -72.10 3.41
C THR A 300 16.12 -71.97 4.01
N ASN A 301 15.74 -70.74 4.40
CA ASN A 301 14.36 -70.43 4.76
C ASN A 301 13.98 -69.08 4.12
N GLY A 302 13.10 -69.11 3.12
CA GLY A 302 12.69 -67.93 2.36
C GLY A 302 11.70 -67.01 3.08
N THR A 303 11.16 -67.40 4.23
CA THR A 303 10.12 -66.64 4.92
C THR A 303 10.68 -65.39 5.59
N VAL A 304 10.15 -64.23 5.21
CA VAL A 304 10.36 -62.94 5.89
C VAL A 304 9.00 -62.37 6.25
N THR A 305 8.83 -61.93 7.50
CA THR A 305 7.61 -61.28 7.98
C THR A 305 7.82 -59.78 8.15
N LEU A 306 6.92 -58.99 7.57
CA LEU A 306 6.84 -57.54 7.79
C LEU A 306 5.97 -57.24 9.02
N THR A 307 6.48 -56.42 9.93
CA THR A 307 5.73 -55.79 11.02
C THR A 307 5.70 -54.28 10.78
N GLY A 308 4.52 -53.69 10.82
CA GLY A 308 4.25 -52.34 10.31
C GLY A 308 3.49 -52.38 8.99
N GLU A 309 3.34 -51.23 8.34
CA GLU A 309 2.58 -51.09 7.09
C GLU A 309 3.34 -50.22 6.10
N LEU A 310 3.56 -50.72 4.89
CA LEU A 310 4.06 -49.92 3.78
C LEU A 310 2.92 -49.03 3.26
N VAL A 311 3.23 -47.81 2.85
CA VAL A 311 2.29 -46.93 2.14
C VAL A 311 1.89 -47.57 0.81
N ASP A 312 2.88 -48.00 0.02
CA ASP A 312 2.67 -48.83 -1.17
C ASP A 312 3.54 -50.10 -1.07
N PRO A 313 2.98 -51.30 -1.31
CA PRO A 313 3.75 -52.55 -1.32
C PRO A 313 4.92 -52.58 -2.31
N SER A 314 4.93 -51.71 -3.32
CA SER A 314 6.01 -51.58 -4.30
C SER A 314 7.17 -50.69 -3.83
N ASP A 315 7.01 -49.93 -2.74
CA ASP A 315 8.05 -49.04 -2.21
C ASP A 315 9.30 -49.81 -1.77
N ILE A 316 9.10 -51.00 -1.20
CA ILE A 316 10.15 -51.86 -0.65
C ILE A 316 9.87 -53.32 -1.01
N THR A 317 10.87 -53.96 -1.62
CA THR A 317 10.89 -55.41 -1.81
C THR A 317 11.98 -56.05 -0.96
N TYR A 318 11.77 -57.27 -0.49
CA TYR A 318 12.69 -57.94 0.43
C TYR A 318 12.68 -59.46 0.24
N ARG A 319 13.82 -60.10 0.52
CA ARG A 319 13.93 -61.57 0.56
C ARG A 319 14.99 -62.04 1.54
N ALA A 320 14.81 -63.23 2.10
CA ALA A 320 15.86 -63.91 2.85
C ALA A 320 16.93 -64.48 1.90
N THR A 321 18.20 -64.33 2.27
CA THR A 321 19.36 -64.72 1.45
C THR A 321 20.34 -65.63 2.17
N GLY A 322 20.15 -65.88 3.47
CA GLY A 322 21.05 -66.71 4.25
C GLY A 322 20.97 -68.20 3.89
N THR A 323 22.06 -68.92 4.17
CA THR A 323 22.21 -70.35 3.89
C THR A 323 23.16 -71.01 4.89
N GLN A 324 22.94 -72.30 5.19
CA GLN A 324 23.85 -73.14 5.98
C GLN A 324 23.92 -74.56 5.39
N THR A 325 25.10 -75.02 4.98
CA THR A 325 25.28 -76.38 4.43
C THR A 325 25.97 -77.30 5.42
N GLU A 326 27.11 -76.86 5.96
CA GLU A 326 27.90 -77.64 6.92
C GLU A 326 27.24 -77.68 8.30
N VAL A 327 27.65 -78.62 9.15
CA VAL A 327 27.21 -78.66 10.56
C VAL A 327 27.58 -77.35 11.26
N GLY A 328 26.61 -76.69 11.88
CA GLY A 328 26.77 -75.39 12.54
C GLY A 328 25.56 -74.47 12.37
N SER A 329 25.76 -73.17 12.62
CA SER A 329 24.71 -72.16 12.52
C SER A 329 25.17 -70.93 11.74
N SER A 330 24.26 -70.34 10.96
CA SER A 330 24.43 -69.04 10.30
C SER A 330 23.19 -68.16 10.47
N LEU A 331 23.34 -66.86 10.23
CA LEU A 331 22.20 -65.95 10.16
C LEU A 331 21.44 -66.13 8.85
N ASN A 332 20.12 -66.11 8.93
CA ASN A 332 19.26 -65.97 7.76
C ASN A 332 19.20 -64.48 7.37
N THR A 333 20.20 -63.97 6.66
CA THR A 333 20.28 -62.55 6.28
C THR A 333 19.10 -62.12 5.40
N ILE A 334 18.75 -60.83 5.44
CA ILE A 334 17.68 -60.23 4.64
C ILE A 334 18.31 -59.23 3.67
N GLU A 335 17.93 -59.30 2.41
CA GLU A 335 18.22 -58.26 1.42
C GLU A 335 16.97 -57.39 1.23
N VAL A 336 17.14 -56.07 1.28
CA VAL A 336 16.09 -55.06 1.11
C VAL A 336 16.42 -54.20 -0.09
N ASN A 337 15.47 -54.06 -1.00
CA ASN A 337 15.57 -53.21 -2.18
C ASN A 337 14.46 -52.16 -2.15
N TYR A 338 14.84 -50.89 -2.25
CA TYR A 338 13.93 -49.74 -2.28
C TYR A 338 13.64 -49.36 -3.72
N ALA A 339 12.42 -48.89 -4.00
CA ALA A 339 12.03 -48.42 -5.33
C ALA A 339 12.84 -47.20 -5.81
N SER A 340 13.33 -46.39 -4.87
CA SER A 340 14.21 -45.23 -5.12
C SER A 340 14.99 -44.87 -3.86
N ASP A 341 16.00 -44.00 -3.99
CA ASP A 341 16.70 -43.44 -2.83
C ASP A 341 15.78 -42.59 -1.95
N GLN A 342 14.76 -41.94 -2.53
CA GLN A 342 13.75 -41.24 -1.74
C GLN A 342 12.94 -42.21 -0.88
N MET A 343 12.58 -43.39 -1.39
CA MET A 343 11.91 -44.40 -0.56
C MET A 343 12.80 -44.93 0.55
N ARG A 344 14.12 -45.01 0.33
CA ARG A 344 15.06 -45.35 1.41
C ARG A 344 15.00 -44.34 2.55
N ASN A 345 14.85 -43.05 2.26
CA ASN A 345 14.74 -42.01 3.28
C ASN A 345 13.37 -41.99 3.97
N ASN A 346 12.31 -42.41 3.25
CA ASN A 346 10.95 -42.41 3.77
C ASN A 346 10.65 -43.50 4.79
N TYR A 347 11.50 -44.54 4.88
CA TYR A 347 11.30 -45.67 5.78
C TYR A 347 12.51 -45.89 6.68
N GLU A 348 12.25 -46.11 7.97
CA GLU A 348 13.24 -46.60 8.92
C GLU A 348 13.06 -48.12 9.05
N VAL A 349 13.93 -48.89 8.38
CA VAL A 349 13.81 -50.35 8.29
C VAL A 349 14.70 -51.03 9.33
N THR A 350 14.08 -51.73 10.28
CA THR A 350 14.77 -52.59 11.25
C THR A 350 14.81 -54.04 10.75
N LEU A 351 15.99 -54.67 10.77
CA LEU A 351 16.18 -56.07 10.36
C LEU A 351 16.37 -56.98 11.57
N VAL A 352 15.55 -58.03 11.66
CA VAL A 352 15.65 -59.08 12.68
C VAL A 352 15.93 -60.40 12.00
N THR A 353 17.18 -60.88 12.06
CA THR A 353 17.59 -62.09 11.36
C THR A 353 17.37 -63.35 12.21
N GLY A 354 16.63 -64.33 11.67
CA GLY A 354 16.55 -65.67 12.23
C GLY A 354 17.86 -66.46 12.10
N THR A 355 17.96 -67.62 12.75
CA THR A 355 19.14 -68.49 12.70
C THR A 355 18.83 -69.79 11.96
N LEU A 356 19.71 -70.19 11.04
CA LEU A 356 19.68 -71.48 10.35
C LEU A 356 20.68 -72.41 11.04
N THR A 357 20.26 -73.62 11.41
CA THR A 357 21.11 -74.60 12.12
C THR A 357 21.10 -75.96 11.44
N VAL A 358 22.28 -76.47 11.10
CA VAL A 358 22.46 -77.83 10.60
C VAL A 358 23.12 -78.66 11.70
N ASN A 359 22.39 -79.63 12.22
CA ASN A 359 22.86 -80.54 13.27
C ASN A 359 23.65 -81.70 12.64
N ALA A 360 24.64 -82.22 13.35
CA ALA A 360 25.34 -83.43 12.93
C ALA A 360 24.35 -84.60 12.74
N ALA A 361 24.60 -85.44 11.74
CA ALA A 361 23.83 -86.66 11.56
C ALA A 361 24.02 -87.57 12.80
N PRO A 362 22.96 -88.23 13.30
CA PRO A 362 23.11 -89.20 14.37
C PRO A 362 24.07 -90.29 13.91
N VAL A 363 25.14 -90.51 14.67
CA VAL A 363 26.04 -91.64 14.45
C VAL A 363 25.22 -92.89 14.70
N VAL A 364 24.96 -93.70 13.66
CA VAL A 364 24.41 -95.04 13.87
C VAL A 364 25.53 -95.83 14.57
N PRO A 365 25.34 -96.33 15.80
CA PRO A 365 26.30 -97.25 16.37
C PRO A 365 26.28 -98.50 15.49
N ASP A 366 27.41 -98.79 14.84
CA ASP A 366 27.63 -100.08 14.21
C ASP A 366 27.60 -101.15 15.32
N ASP A 367 26.49 -101.89 15.40
CA ASP A 367 26.45 -103.21 16.00
C ASP A 367 27.14 -104.18 15.02
N ASP A 368 28.46 -104.28 15.12
CA ASP A 368 29.19 -105.51 14.79
C ASP A 368 30.49 -105.57 15.62
N ASP A 369 30.52 -106.55 16.52
CA ASP A 369 31.67 -107.06 17.28
C ASP A 369 32.69 -107.74 16.32
N ASP A 370 33.93 -107.93 16.82
CA ASP A 370 34.94 -108.96 16.43
C ASP A 370 36.27 -108.50 15.78
N ASP A 371 37.23 -108.17 16.66
CA ASP A 371 38.62 -108.67 16.78
C ASP A 371 39.63 -108.79 15.58
N THR A 372 40.69 -107.96 15.69
CA THR A 372 42.16 -108.26 15.55
C THR A 372 42.88 -108.41 14.16
N PRO A 373 44.24 -108.29 14.09
CA PRO A 373 44.97 -107.11 13.58
C PRO A 373 45.87 -107.36 12.34
N THR A 374 46.39 -106.31 11.67
CA THR A 374 47.75 -106.31 11.08
C THR A 374 48.25 -104.90 10.68
N THR A 375 49.51 -104.64 11.02
CA THR A 375 50.43 -103.54 10.63
C THR A 375 51.44 -104.12 9.58
N PRO A 376 52.36 -103.38 8.89
CA PRO A 376 52.53 -101.95 8.54
C PRO A 376 52.81 -101.68 7.03
N THR A 377 52.76 -100.42 6.60
CA THR A 377 53.85 -99.80 5.78
C THR A 377 53.81 -98.25 5.78
N THR A 378 55.00 -97.67 5.96
CA THR A 378 55.44 -96.25 5.79
C THR A 378 56.64 -96.34 4.79
N PRO A 379 57.15 -95.30 4.06
CA PRO A 379 57.23 -93.89 4.47
C PRO A 379 57.22 -92.76 3.39
N GLY A 380 57.19 -91.52 3.90
CA GLY A 380 57.75 -90.29 3.31
C GLY A 380 56.73 -89.14 3.24
N GLY A 381 56.83 -88.00 3.94
CA GLY A 381 57.92 -87.37 4.69
C GLY A 381 58.15 -85.93 4.18
N GLY A 382 58.03 -84.94 5.06
CA GLY A 382 58.26 -83.50 4.82
C GLY A 382 57.04 -82.67 5.23
N GLU A 383 56.74 -82.46 6.52
CA GLU A 383 57.35 -81.46 7.45
C GLU A 383 57.51 -80.06 6.82
N GLY A 384 57.08 -78.96 7.41
CA GLY A 384 56.54 -78.60 8.74
C GLY A 384 56.18 -77.10 8.62
N THR A 385 55.58 -76.35 9.52
CA THR A 385 55.32 -76.34 10.97
C THR A 385 54.41 -75.10 11.10
N GLY A 386 53.28 -75.07 11.80
CA GLY A 386 53.12 -75.43 13.19
C GLY A 386 52.84 -74.16 14.01
N THR A 387 51.66 -74.13 14.66
CA THR A 387 51.30 -73.42 15.91
C THR A 387 50.56 -72.07 15.85
N THR A 388 49.23 -72.19 15.96
CA THR A 388 48.28 -71.42 16.81
C THR A 388 48.73 -71.44 18.31
N PRO A 389 48.09 -70.75 19.30
CA PRO A 389 46.87 -69.93 19.25
C PRO A 389 46.82 -68.68 20.18
N THR A 390 45.66 -68.00 20.12
CA THR A 390 44.82 -67.56 21.27
C THR A 390 44.62 -66.05 21.47
N THR A 391 43.34 -65.65 21.35
CA THR A 391 42.55 -64.66 22.13
C THR A 391 42.99 -63.21 22.33
N GLY A 392 42.01 -62.33 22.12
CA GLY A 392 41.74 -61.17 22.98
C GLY A 392 41.52 -59.87 22.21
N GLY A 393 40.28 -59.37 22.18
CA GLY A 393 40.06 -57.92 22.10
C GLY A 393 40.49 -57.26 23.43
N PRO A 394 40.35 -55.92 23.62
CA PRO A 394 39.42 -55.04 22.91
C PRO A 394 39.93 -53.59 22.67
N VAL A 395 39.00 -52.73 22.20
CA VAL A 395 38.88 -51.25 22.31
C VAL A 395 39.86 -50.27 21.61
N ALA A 396 39.21 -49.37 20.84
CA ALA A 396 39.27 -47.90 20.84
C ALA A 396 40.45 -47.12 20.22
N ALA A 397 40.04 -46.31 19.24
CA ALA A 397 40.22 -44.85 19.08
C ALA A 397 41.52 -44.28 18.49
N ALA A 398 41.28 -43.11 17.87
CA ALA A 398 42.21 -42.11 17.32
C ALA A 398 42.89 -42.51 16.01
N ASP A 399 43.18 -41.64 15.05
CA ASP A 399 42.76 -40.30 14.63
C ASP A 399 43.62 -40.04 13.37
N ASP A 400 43.24 -39.04 12.59
CA ASP A 400 44.09 -38.21 11.74
C ASP A 400 44.71 -38.78 10.45
N ASP A 401 44.13 -38.27 9.36
CA ASP A 401 44.77 -37.37 8.38
C ASP A 401 46.04 -37.84 7.67
N ALA A 402 45.84 -38.07 6.36
CA ALA A 402 46.85 -37.81 5.36
C ALA A 402 46.30 -36.72 4.43
N ASP A 403 46.63 -35.49 4.79
CA ASP A 403 46.50 -34.30 3.97
C ASP A 403 47.50 -34.35 2.80
N ALA A 404 47.02 -33.95 1.63
CA ALA A 404 47.78 -33.76 0.41
C ALA A 404 47.17 -32.58 -0.33
N GLU A 405 47.61 -31.38 0.06
CA GLU A 405 48.15 -30.32 -0.80
C GLU A 405 47.50 -30.19 -2.19
N ASP A 406 46.55 -29.27 -2.32
CA ASP A 406 46.40 -28.45 -3.51
C ASP A 406 45.69 -27.12 -3.14
N GLU A 407 46.45 -26.04 -3.11
CA GLU A 407 45.96 -24.67 -2.97
C GLU A 407 45.37 -24.16 -4.30
N PRO A 408 44.26 -23.39 -4.27
CA PRO A 408 43.93 -22.46 -5.34
C PRO A 408 44.23 -21.00 -4.95
N GLU A 409 44.77 -20.27 -5.92
CA GLU A 409 45.15 -18.85 -5.90
C GLU A 409 43.96 -17.91 -5.61
N GLU A 410 44.16 -16.96 -4.69
CA GLU A 410 43.29 -15.80 -4.45
C GLU A 410 43.74 -14.62 -5.36
N GLU A 411 42.81 -14.04 -6.14
CA GLU A 411 43.01 -12.73 -6.77
C GLU A 411 42.53 -11.62 -5.84
N GLU A 412 43.48 -10.78 -5.41
CA GLU A 412 43.27 -9.50 -4.74
C GLU A 412 42.66 -8.48 -5.71
N VAL A 413 41.64 -7.74 -5.27
CA VAL A 413 41.20 -6.48 -5.90
C VAL A 413 41.48 -5.35 -4.92
N GLU A 414 42.41 -4.49 -5.35
CA GLU A 414 42.87 -3.30 -4.65
C GLU A 414 41.76 -2.23 -4.53
N ASP A 415 41.64 -1.67 -3.34
CA ASP A 415 40.93 -0.43 -3.05
C ASP A 415 41.73 0.76 -3.61
N GLU A 416 41.15 1.57 -4.51
CA GLU A 416 41.68 2.90 -4.82
C GLU A 416 40.80 4.02 -4.24
N GLU A 417 41.45 4.77 -3.36
CA GLU A 417 41.06 6.00 -2.70
C GLU A 417 40.58 7.10 -3.66
N THR A 418 39.54 7.81 -3.24
CA THR A 418 39.14 9.11 -3.80
C THR A 418 40.17 10.20 -3.52
N PRO A 419 40.45 11.10 -4.49
CA PRO A 419 40.93 12.43 -4.16
C PRO A 419 39.87 13.50 -4.47
N LEU A 420 39.54 14.32 -3.46
CA LEU A 420 39.02 15.67 -3.66
C LEU A 420 40.11 16.53 -4.32
N SER A 421 39.74 17.26 -5.37
CA SER A 421 40.56 18.29 -5.99
C SER A 421 39.66 19.43 -6.45
N ASP A 422 39.71 20.54 -5.71
CA ASP A 422 39.27 21.88 -6.13
C ASP A 422 39.96 22.28 -7.45
N GLY A 423 39.19 22.80 -8.40
CA GLY A 423 39.70 23.29 -9.67
C GLY A 423 38.61 23.96 -10.50
N GLU A 424 38.52 25.28 -10.36
CA GLU A 424 37.71 26.18 -11.18
C GLU A 424 38.44 26.42 -12.52
N GLU A 425 37.95 25.87 -13.62
CA GLU A 425 38.34 26.26 -14.99
C GLU A 425 37.12 26.31 -15.92
N ASP A 426 36.77 27.54 -16.33
CA ASP A 426 35.91 27.86 -17.47
C ASP A 426 36.64 27.54 -18.79
N VAL A 427 36.20 26.57 -19.62
CA VAL A 427 36.09 26.75 -21.10
C VAL A 427 35.16 25.69 -21.78
N ASP A 428 34.30 26.24 -22.64
CA ASP A 428 33.80 25.77 -23.95
C ASP A 428 32.50 24.94 -24.07
N GLU A 429 31.52 25.58 -24.73
CA GLU A 429 30.22 25.03 -25.14
C GLU A 429 30.39 23.98 -26.26
N GLY A 430 30.82 22.79 -25.90
CA GLY A 430 30.63 21.58 -26.71
C GLY A 430 29.33 20.89 -26.32
N LYS A 431 28.29 20.96 -27.16
CA LYS A 431 27.03 20.21 -26.98
C LYS A 431 27.30 18.70 -26.90
N THR A 432 27.42 18.20 -25.68
CA THR A 432 27.28 16.79 -25.35
C THR A 432 25.78 16.52 -25.29
N PRO A 433 25.22 15.51 -25.96
CA PRO A 433 23.83 15.15 -25.73
C PRO A 433 23.72 14.76 -24.25
N LEU A 434 22.87 15.47 -23.49
CA LEU A 434 22.52 15.05 -22.14
C LEU A 434 22.13 13.57 -22.22
N ALA A 435 22.72 12.75 -21.35
CA ALA A 435 22.20 11.41 -21.12
C ALA A 435 20.71 11.56 -20.82
N LYS A 436 19.86 10.99 -21.68
CA LYS A 436 18.42 10.98 -21.50
C LYS A 436 18.17 10.21 -20.21
N ILE A 437 17.87 10.93 -19.14
CA ILE A 437 17.41 10.31 -17.90
C ILE A 437 16.04 9.73 -18.24
N ASP A 438 15.91 8.41 -18.15
CA ASP A 438 14.62 7.77 -18.34
C ASP A 438 13.71 8.22 -17.19
N VAL A 439 12.59 8.83 -17.57
CA VAL A 439 11.58 9.44 -16.70
C VAL A 439 10.22 8.91 -17.13
N TRP A 440 9.28 8.82 -16.20
CA TRP A 440 7.87 8.54 -16.55
C TRP A 440 7.05 9.82 -16.53
N ALA A 441 6.01 9.90 -17.37
CA ALA A 441 5.22 11.10 -17.57
C ALA A 441 3.94 11.12 -16.72
N LEU A 442 3.83 12.10 -15.82
CA LEU A 442 2.62 12.32 -15.03
C LEU A 442 1.39 12.59 -15.91
N ILE A 443 1.56 13.29 -17.03
CA ILE A 443 0.45 13.57 -17.97
C ILE A 443 -0.09 12.28 -18.59
N ASN A 444 0.71 11.22 -18.74
CA ASN A 444 0.26 9.94 -19.30
C ASN A 444 -0.64 9.20 -18.32
N LEU A 445 -0.34 9.29 -17.01
CA LEU A 445 -1.21 8.78 -15.95
C LEU A 445 -2.53 9.54 -15.89
N ILE A 446 -2.48 10.88 -15.94
CA ILE A 446 -3.68 11.71 -15.95
C ILE A 446 -4.55 11.41 -17.18
N ALA A 447 -3.92 11.29 -18.36
CA ALA A 447 -4.62 10.95 -19.60
C ALA A 447 -5.29 9.56 -19.52
N ALA A 448 -4.59 8.55 -18.99
CA ALA A 448 -5.13 7.20 -18.79
C ALA A 448 -6.30 7.16 -17.77
N ILE A 449 -6.26 7.98 -16.72
CA ILE A 449 -7.35 8.09 -15.76
C ILE A 449 -8.56 8.77 -16.41
N ILE A 450 -8.34 9.86 -17.15
CA ILE A 450 -9.42 10.61 -17.82
C ILE A 450 -10.11 9.74 -18.89
N THR A 451 -9.36 8.97 -19.67
CA THR A 451 -9.93 8.04 -20.67
C THR A 451 -10.81 6.97 -20.01
N VAL A 452 -10.38 6.40 -18.89
CA VAL A 452 -11.17 5.42 -18.14
C VAL A 452 -12.44 6.06 -17.55
N LEU A 453 -12.34 7.28 -17.01
CA LEU A 453 -13.50 8.00 -16.49
C LEU A 453 -14.52 8.31 -17.58
N PHE A 454 -14.09 8.75 -18.77
CA PHE A 454 -14.98 8.97 -19.91
C PHE A 454 -15.64 7.67 -20.41
N GLY A 455 -14.89 6.57 -20.48
CA GLY A 455 -15.45 5.25 -20.79
C GLY A 455 -16.50 4.79 -19.77
N LEU A 456 -16.27 5.05 -18.47
CA LEU A 456 -17.23 4.75 -17.40
C LEU A 456 -18.47 5.65 -17.48
N ILE A 457 -18.32 6.95 -17.78
CA ILE A 457 -19.45 7.87 -17.97
C ILE A 457 -20.30 7.42 -19.17
N LEU A 458 -19.68 6.97 -20.26
CA LEU A 458 -20.37 6.39 -21.41
C LEU A 458 -21.17 5.11 -21.04
N LEU A 459 -20.63 4.27 -20.15
CA LEU A 459 -21.32 3.07 -19.66
C LEU A 459 -22.45 3.37 -18.67
N LEU A 460 -22.23 4.29 -17.74
CA LEU A 460 -23.14 4.66 -16.65
C LEU A 460 -24.25 5.61 -17.09
N SER A 461 -24.17 6.17 -18.30
CA SER A 461 -25.25 6.91 -18.94
C SER A 461 -26.47 5.99 -19.17
N LYS A 462 -27.22 5.72 -18.09
CA LYS A 462 -28.51 5.05 -18.09
C LYS A 462 -29.54 5.94 -18.79
N ARG A 463 -30.43 5.29 -19.54
CA ARG A 463 -31.70 5.86 -19.97
C ARG A 463 -32.50 6.14 -18.70
N HIS A 464 -32.80 7.41 -18.41
CA HIS A 464 -33.77 7.75 -17.39
C HIS A 464 -35.10 7.31 -17.97
N LYS A 465 -35.58 6.13 -17.56
CA LYS A 465 -36.93 5.71 -17.85
C LYS A 465 -37.75 6.29 -16.72
N ASN A 466 -38.49 7.37 -17.00
CA ASN A 466 -39.58 7.75 -16.11
C ASN A 466 -40.54 6.56 -16.12
N ASP A 467 -40.73 5.96 -14.94
CA ASP A 467 -41.71 4.91 -14.73
C ASP A 467 -43.10 5.54 -14.72
N ASP A 468 -43.60 5.89 -15.89
CA ASP A 468 -45.02 6.15 -16.11
C ASP A 468 -45.62 4.96 -16.87
N GLU A 469 -46.74 4.47 -16.35
CA GLU A 469 -47.50 3.32 -16.83
C GLU A 469 -47.89 3.49 -18.30
N GLU A 470 -47.15 2.89 -19.24
CA GLU A 470 -47.58 2.74 -20.64
C GLU A 470 -48.54 1.54 -20.77
N ASP A 471 -49.77 1.82 -21.21
CA ASP A 471 -50.81 0.84 -21.52
C ASP A 471 -50.32 -0.21 -22.54
N GLU A 472 -50.55 -1.50 -22.25
CA GLU A 472 -50.10 -2.65 -23.05
C GLU A 472 -50.57 -2.60 -24.53
N GLU A 473 -51.61 -1.84 -24.85
CA GLU A 473 -52.11 -1.67 -26.22
C GLU A 473 -51.22 -0.76 -27.10
N GLU A 474 -50.57 0.27 -26.54
CA GLU A 474 -49.63 1.11 -27.30
C GLU A 474 -48.31 0.40 -27.59
N ARG A 475 -47.90 -0.49 -26.68
CA ARG A 475 -46.70 -1.32 -26.82
C ARG A 475 -46.84 -2.32 -27.97
N GLN A 476 -48.03 -2.86 -28.19
CA GLN A 476 -48.34 -3.76 -29.30
C GLN A 476 -48.36 -3.01 -30.65
N ALA A 477 -48.89 -1.78 -30.68
CA ALA A 477 -48.99 -0.95 -31.89
C ALA A 477 -47.64 -0.35 -32.36
N ARG A 478 -46.66 -0.18 -31.46
CA ARG A 478 -45.27 0.21 -31.82
C ARG A 478 -44.47 -0.92 -32.45
N ILE A 479 -44.79 -2.18 -32.17
CA ILE A 479 -44.07 -3.36 -32.71
C ILE A 479 -44.45 -3.63 -34.18
N GLU A 480 -45.67 -3.27 -34.60
CA GLU A 480 -46.15 -3.50 -35.97
C GLU A 480 -45.72 -2.43 -36.99
N ARG A 481 -45.35 -1.22 -36.53
CA ARG A 481 -44.73 -0.16 -37.37
C ARG A 481 -43.21 -0.29 -37.35
N GLY A 482 -42.68 -1.27 -38.09
CA GLY A 482 -41.24 -1.50 -38.22
C GLY A 482 -40.48 -0.36 -38.90
N GLU A 483 -40.32 0.78 -38.24
CA GLU A 483 -39.58 1.95 -38.73
C GLU A 483 -38.55 2.44 -37.66
N GLU A 484 -37.28 2.43 -38.10
CA GLU A 484 -36.07 3.12 -37.62
C GLU A 484 -35.49 2.94 -36.19
N LYS A 485 -36.16 2.34 -35.20
CA LYS A 485 -35.52 2.19 -33.85
C LYS A 485 -34.37 1.16 -33.75
N GLU A 486 -34.27 0.19 -34.67
CA GLU A 486 -33.27 -0.89 -34.56
C GLU A 486 -31.86 -0.49 -35.02
N GLN A 487 -31.72 0.56 -35.86
CA GLN A 487 -30.40 1.03 -36.31
C GLN A 487 -29.73 1.97 -35.30
N GLU A 488 -30.48 2.80 -34.58
CA GLU A 488 -29.94 3.77 -33.62
C GLU A 488 -29.50 3.11 -32.31
N GLN A 489 -30.27 2.14 -31.79
CA GLN A 489 -29.83 1.31 -30.65
C GLN A 489 -28.53 0.56 -30.94
N LYS A 490 -28.35 0.03 -32.15
CA LYS A 490 -27.12 -0.69 -32.55
C LYS A 490 -25.90 0.24 -32.54
N ARG A 491 -26.06 1.48 -33.02
CA ARG A 491 -24.96 2.44 -33.14
C ARG A 491 -24.57 3.07 -31.78
N GLY A 492 -25.53 3.34 -30.89
CA GLY A 492 -25.24 3.76 -29.52
C GLY A 492 -24.54 2.66 -28.71
N TRP A 493 -24.94 1.40 -28.91
CA TRP A 493 -24.24 0.25 -28.33
C TRP A 493 -22.82 0.09 -28.89
N ILE A 494 -22.62 0.26 -30.20
CA ILE A 494 -21.28 0.23 -30.82
C ILE A 494 -20.37 1.32 -30.26
N CYS A 495 -20.86 2.55 -30.05
CA CYS A 495 -20.05 3.62 -29.45
C CYS A 495 -19.63 3.31 -28.01
N LYS A 496 -20.53 2.72 -27.21
CA LYS A 496 -20.20 2.27 -25.83
C LYS A 496 -19.14 1.17 -25.82
N VAL A 497 -19.28 0.18 -26.71
CA VAL A 497 -18.28 -0.90 -26.84
C VAL A 497 -16.94 -0.34 -27.31
N LEU A 498 -16.94 0.61 -28.26
CA LEU A 498 -15.73 1.23 -28.77
C LEU A 498 -15.02 2.08 -27.70
N GLY A 499 -15.75 2.89 -26.93
CA GLY A 499 -15.18 3.67 -25.82
C GLY A 499 -14.56 2.79 -24.74
N VAL A 500 -15.20 1.66 -24.39
CA VAL A 500 -14.61 0.69 -23.46
C VAL A 500 -13.33 0.08 -24.00
N LEU A 501 -13.28 -0.26 -25.29
CA LEU A 501 -12.07 -0.80 -25.91
C LEU A 501 -10.92 0.21 -25.95
N VAL A 502 -11.22 1.48 -26.22
CA VAL A 502 -10.23 2.58 -26.20
C VAL A 502 -9.75 2.85 -24.77
N ALA A 503 -10.63 2.85 -23.78
CA ALA A 503 -10.27 2.98 -22.36
C ALA A 503 -9.35 1.84 -21.90
N ILE A 504 -9.69 0.57 -22.20
CA ILE A 504 -8.83 -0.58 -21.87
C ILE A 504 -7.49 -0.49 -22.61
N GLY A 505 -7.51 -0.14 -23.90
CA GLY A 505 -6.30 0.07 -24.70
C GLY A 505 -5.38 1.15 -24.13
N SER A 506 -5.95 2.23 -23.58
CA SER A 506 -5.17 3.32 -22.96
C SER A 506 -4.45 2.88 -21.68
N VAL A 507 -5.07 2.02 -20.87
CA VAL A 507 -4.46 1.46 -19.64
C VAL A 507 -3.36 0.48 -20.00
N VAL A 508 -3.59 -0.39 -21.00
CA VAL A 508 -2.56 -1.32 -21.48
C VAL A 508 -1.37 -0.57 -22.07
N LEU A 509 -1.62 0.47 -22.87
CA LEU A 509 -0.54 1.29 -23.42
C LEU A 509 0.25 1.99 -22.30
N PHE A 510 -0.43 2.61 -21.34
CA PHE A 510 0.21 3.23 -20.17
C PHE A 510 1.11 2.25 -19.41
N ILE A 511 0.63 1.03 -19.09
CA ILE A 511 1.42 0.01 -18.37
C ILE A 511 2.64 -0.46 -19.19
N LEU A 512 2.55 -0.46 -20.52
CA LEU A 512 3.63 -0.88 -21.40
C LEU A 512 4.67 0.21 -21.67
N THR A 513 4.29 1.49 -21.57
CA THR A 513 5.16 2.62 -21.91
C THR A 513 5.70 3.35 -20.68
N GLU A 514 5.01 3.29 -19.54
CA GLU A 514 5.40 3.98 -18.30
C GLU A 514 5.97 3.02 -17.27
N ASP A 515 7.19 3.30 -16.81
CA ASP A 515 7.78 2.66 -15.64
C ASP A 515 7.74 3.62 -14.44
N MET A 516 6.75 3.45 -13.57
CA MET A 516 6.55 4.29 -12.38
C MET A 516 7.66 4.14 -11.33
N SER A 517 8.64 3.24 -11.53
CA SER A 517 9.85 3.16 -10.69
C SER A 517 10.88 4.25 -11.03
N LEU A 518 10.75 4.89 -12.19
CA LEU A 518 11.62 5.97 -12.66
C LEU A 518 11.25 7.33 -12.01
N PRO A 519 12.15 8.32 -12.06
CA PRO A 519 11.83 9.68 -11.63
C PRO A 519 10.70 10.30 -12.49
N MET A 520 9.81 11.04 -11.83
CA MET A 520 8.65 11.67 -12.48
C MET A 520 9.06 12.88 -13.32
N ALA A 521 8.51 12.99 -14.52
CA ALA A 521 8.54 14.17 -15.37
C ALA A 521 7.12 14.55 -15.82
N MET A 522 6.95 15.75 -16.36
CA MET A 522 5.65 16.21 -16.86
C MET A 522 5.26 15.50 -18.16
N THR A 523 6.21 15.27 -19.07
CA THR A 523 5.98 14.69 -20.40
C THR A 523 7.15 13.82 -20.84
N ASP A 524 6.88 12.92 -21.78
CA ASP A 524 7.80 12.00 -22.42
C ASP A 524 7.48 11.83 -23.93
N GLU A 525 8.12 10.86 -24.59
CA GLU A 525 7.90 10.56 -26.01
C GLU A 525 6.52 9.97 -26.31
N TRP A 526 5.86 9.32 -25.35
CA TRP A 526 4.54 8.72 -25.51
C TRP A 526 3.39 9.67 -25.19
N THR A 527 3.67 10.82 -24.56
CA THR A 527 2.65 11.80 -24.14
C THR A 527 1.75 12.26 -25.28
N ILE A 528 2.31 12.47 -26.48
CA ILE A 528 1.52 12.89 -27.64
C ILE A 528 0.49 11.81 -28.01
N TRP A 529 0.86 10.53 -27.95
CA TRP A 529 -0.06 9.43 -28.25
C TRP A 529 -1.13 9.27 -27.19
N MET A 530 -0.78 9.43 -25.92
CA MET A 530 -1.74 9.39 -24.81
C MET A 530 -2.78 10.52 -24.89
N ILE A 531 -2.36 11.72 -25.27
CA ILE A 531 -3.26 12.85 -25.50
C ILE A 531 -4.18 12.58 -26.70
N ILE A 532 -3.66 12.02 -27.80
CA ILE A 532 -4.49 11.65 -28.97
C ILE A 532 -5.58 10.65 -28.56
N ILE A 533 -5.24 9.65 -27.76
CA ILE A 533 -6.21 8.65 -27.26
C ILE A 533 -7.27 9.31 -26.38
N ALA A 534 -6.88 10.23 -25.48
CA ALA A 534 -7.81 10.99 -24.65
C ALA A 534 -8.75 11.88 -25.47
N VAL A 535 -8.26 12.50 -26.55
CA VAL A 535 -9.08 13.29 -27.47
C VAL A 535 -10.06 12.41 -28.25
N VAL A 536 -9.63 11.22 -28.70
CA VAL A 536 -10.53 10.25 -29.35
C VAL A 536 -11.64 9.82 -28.40
N GLU A 537 -11.32 9.53 -27.13
CA GLU A 537 -12.31 9.15 -26.12
C GLU A 537 -13.29 10.30 -25.81
N LEU A 538 -12.80 11.55 -25.76
CA LEU A 538 -13.66 12.73 -25.62
C LEU A 538 -14.63 12.89 -26.81
N VAL A 539 -14.15 12.65 -28.04
CA VAL A 539 -15.01 12.67 -29.23
C VAL A 539 -16.05 11.55 -29.16
N LEU A 540 -15.68 10.35 -28.73
CA LEU A 540 -16.63 9.25 -28.52
C LEU A 540 -17.67 9.57 -27.45
N LEU A 541 -17.27 10.26 -26.38
CA LEU A 541 -18.18 10.73 -25.34
C LEU A 541 -19.17 11.78 -25.87
N LEU A 542 -18.70 12.77 -26.62
CA LEU A 542 -19.54 13.81 -27.21
C LEU A 542 -20.50 13.25 -28.26
N VAL A 543 -20.03 12.36 -29.14
CA VAL A 543 -20.88 11.66 -30.12
C VAL A 543 -21.87 10.77 -29.40
N GLY A 544 -21.44 9.99 -28.39
CA GLY A 544 -22.33 9.15 -27.58
C GLY A 544 -23.40 9.95 -26.84
N ARG A 545 -23.11 11.19 -26.43
CA ARG A 545 -24.06 12.09 -25.76
C ARG A 545 -25.02 12.77 -26.72
N HIS A 546 -24.57 13.21 -27.89
CA HIS A 546 -25.43 13.83 -28.92
C HIS A 546 -26.54 12.88 -29.39
N TRP A 547 -26.33 11.57 -29.29
CA TRP A 547 -27.33 10.58 -29.70
C TRP A 547 -28.39 10.35 -28.62
N LYS A 548 -28.10 10.76 -27.38
CA LYS A 548 -29.06 10.77 -26.27
C LYS A 548 -30.06 11.92 -26.43
N ASP A 549 -29.61 13.07 -26.93
CA ASP A 549 -30.47 14.27 -27.09
C ASP A 549 -31.48 14.10 -28.25
N VAL A 550 -31.12 13.36 -29.31
CA VAL A 550 -32.05 13.03 -30.42
C VAL A 550 -33.14 12.03 -29.97
N ASP A 551 -32.80 11.10 -29.07
CA ASP A 551 -33.76 10.13 -28.50
C ASP A 551 -34.84 10.84 -27.64
N ASP A 552 -34.48 11.91 -26.94
CA ASP A 552 -35.38 12.65 -26.03
C ASP A 552 -36.31 13.63 -26.80
N ASP A 553 -35.80 14.31 -27.84
CA ASP A 553 -36.59 15.25 -28.67
C ASP A 553 -37.65 14.53 -29.55
N GLU A 554 -37.38 13.31 -30.01
CA GLU A 554 -38.34 12.50 -30.78
C GLU A 554 -39.44 11.88 -29.90
N GLU A 555 -39.16 11.60 -28.62
CA GLU A 555 -40.18 11.15 -27.66
C GLU A 555 -41.13 12.30 -27.26
N GLU A 556 -40.64 13.54 -27.17
CA GLU A 556 -41.46 14.72 -26.82
C GLU A 556 -42.36 15.19 -27.98
N GLN A 557 -41.91 15.06 -29.25
CA GLN A 557 -42.76 15.36 -30.43
C GLN A 557 -43.80 14.27 -30.75
N ALA A 558 -43.64 13.06 -30.23
CA ALA A 558 -44.61 11.98 -30.39
C ALA A 558 -45.74 12.01 -29.34
N GLN A 559 -45.64 12.86 -28.31
CA GLN A 559 -46.61 13.00 -27.22
C GLN A 559 -47.43 14.32 -27.27
N ALA A 560 -47.16 15.22 -28.22
CA ALA A 560 -47.94 16.43 -28.51
C ALA A 560 -48.85 16.24 -29.74
#